data_AF-A0A955SPD7-F1
#
_entry.id   AF-A0A955SPD7-F1
#
_cell.length_a   1.000
_cell.length_b   1.000
_cell.length_c   1.000
_cell.angle_alpha   90.00
_cell.angle_beta   90.00
_cell.angle_gamma   90.00
#
_symmetry.space_group_name_H-M   'P 1'
#
loop_
_entity.id
_entity.type
_entity.pdbx_description
1 polymer ?
#
loop_
_entity_poly.entity_id
_entity_poly.type
_entity_poly.pdbx_seq_one_letter_code
_entity_poly.pdbx_strand_id
1 'polypeptide(L)'
;MTGFQLAWITLSRRRFQTVFAVIGVAAACIASDLLVTFVRTQTSDLQQLESDYDLIVGPKSSGPELLLGGLKLEEPRSGLIPFALVRYLDRRTELNHRLPIYIAGETKGDPVIGVDSFYWSRPEGFESPKITAGRVWESTDEMVVGLHTADRLGIKPGDSVELEIKPGVSKPTDLSWQSTF
;
A
#
# COMPACT_ATOMS: atom_id res chain seq x y z
N MET A 1 39.55 49.27 -0.80
CA MET A 1 38.22 49.01 -1.41
C MET A 1 37.94 47.53 -1.25
N THR A 2 36.91 47.17 -0.49
CA THR A 2 36.66 45.78 -0.08
C THR A 2 36.01 44.99 -1.22
N GLY A 3 36.42 43.74 -1.44
CA GLY A 3 35.94 42.91 -2.56
C GLY A 3 34.40 42.77 -2.63
N PHE A 4 33.73 42.95 -1.50
CA PHE A 4 32.28 42.99 -1.36
C PHE A 4 31.61 44.12 -2.17
N GLN A 5 32.24 45.30 -2.24
CA GLN A 5 31.71 46.44 -2.99
C GLN A 5 31.79 46.23 -4.50
N LEU A 6 32.84 45.55 -4.98
CA LEU A 6 32.99 45.20 -6.40
C LEU A 6 31.97 44.14 -6.83
N ALA A 7 31.71 43.14 -5.97
CA ALA A 7 30.68 42.12 -6.22
C ALA A 7 29.26 42.72 -6.28
N TRP A 8 28.95 43.70 -5.44
CA TRP A 8 27.65 44.37 -5.43
C TRP A 8 27.39 45.18 -6.73
N ILE A 9 28.42 45.84 -7.26
CA ILE A 9 28.32 46.63 -8.49
C ILE A 9 28.16 45.71 -9.72
N THR A 10 28.86 44.57 -9.78
CA THR A 10 28.74 43.62 -10.89
C THR A 10 27.39 42.90 -10.91
N LEU A 11 26.83 42.52 -9.75
CA LEU A 11 25.45 42.01 -9.66
C LEU A 11 24.42 43.04 -10.14
N SER A 12 24.62 44.31 -9.79
CA SER A 12 23.70 45.40 -10.14
C SER A 12 23.71 45.74 -11.64
N ARG A 13 24.82 45.47 -12.35
CA ARG A 13 25.00 45.80 -13.77
C ARG A 13 24.63 44.66 -14.74
N ARG A 14 24.59 43.40 -14.26
CA ARG A 14 24.22 42.20 -15.03
C ARG A 14 22.92 41.55 -14.56
N ARG A 15 21.91 42.38 -14.22
CA ARG A 15 20.67 41.96 -13.55
C ARG A 15 19.96 40.78 -14.22
N PHE A 16 19.87 40.74 -15.54
CA PHE A 16 19.24 39.61 -16.25
C PHE A 16 20.00 38.30 -16.10
N GLN A 17 21.32 38.30 -16.30
CA GLN A 17 22.16 37.10 -16.13
C GLN A 17 22.16 36.61 -14.68
N THR A 18 22.23 37.52 -13.72
CA THR A 18 22.20 37.17 -12.30
C THR A 18 20.85 36.60 -11.87
N VAL A 19 19.73 37.17 -12.34
CA VAL A 19 18.38 36.65 -12.03
C VAL A 19 18.19 35.24 -12.57
N PHE A 20 18.59 34.97 -13.82
CA PHE A 20 18.51 33.61 -14.38
C PHE A 20 19.37 32.60 -13.62
N ALA A 21 20.59 32.99 -13.23
CA ALA A 21 21.46 32.13 -12.43
C ALA A 21 20.87 31.84 -11.04
N VAL A 22 20.30 32.84 -10.38
CA VAL A 22 19.64 32.67 -9.06
C VAL A 22 18.41 31.79 -9.17
N ILE A 23 17.57 31.97 -10.20
CA ILE A 23 16.39 31.12 -10.43
C ILE A 23 16.82 29.67 -10.71
N GLY A 24 17.86 29.45 -11.50
CA GLY A 24 18.37 28.11 -11.79
C GLY A 24 18.85 27.38 -10.53
N VAL A 25 19.60 28.08 -9.67
CA VAL A 25 20.05 27.52 -8.39
C VAL A 25 18.88 27.28 -7.44
N ALA A 26 17.94 28.22 -7.34
CA ALA A 26 16.76 28.08 -6.51
C ALA A 26 15.90 26.88 -6.94
N ALA A 27 15.67 26.70 -8.24
CA ALA A 27 14.93 25.57 -8.79
C ALA A 27 15.64 24.24 -8.49
N ALA A 28 16.98 24.18 -8.62
CA ALA A 28 17.75 22.99 -8.29
C ALA A 28 17.68 22.64 -6.80
N CYS A 29 17.74 23.64 -5.91
CA CYS A 29 17.58 23.44 -4.46
C CYS A 29 16.17 22.93 -4.12
N ILE A 30 15.12 23.55 -4.67
CA ILE A 30 13.73 23.14 -4.43
C ILE A 30 13.49 21.72 -4.95
N ALA A 31 13.97 21.39 -6.15
CA ALA A 31 13.83 20.05 -6.71
C ALA A 31 14.53 18.98 -5.85
N SER A 32 15.73 19.30 -5.35
CA SER A 32 16.48 18.41 -4.45
C SER A 32 15.74 18.20 -3.13
N ASP A 33 15.20 19.27 -2.55
CA ASP A 33 14.49 19.23 -1.27
C ASP A 33 13.15 18.47 -1.37
N LEU A 34 12.42 18.65 -2.47
CA LEU A 34 11.20 17.90 -2.78
C LEU A 34 11.49 16.40 -2.90
N LEU A 35 12.56 16.03 -3.62
CA LEU A 35 12.94 14.63 -3.79
C LEU A 35 13.29 13.98 -2.44
N VAL A 36 14.07 14.68 -1.60
CA VAL A 36 14.46 14.19 -0.28
C VAL A 36 13.25 14.07 0.65
N THR A 37 12.37 15.07 0.65
CA THR A 37 11.15 15.06 1.45
C THR A 37 10.23 13.91 1.03
N PHE A 38 10.03 13.72 -0.29
CA PHE A 38 9.21 12.64 -0.82
C PHE A 38 9.73 11.25 -0.41
N VAL A 39 11.05 11.04 -0.48
CA VAL A 39 11.67 9.79 -0.03
C VAL A 39 11.52 9.62 1.49
N ARG A 40 11.69 10.69 2.27
CA ARG A 40 11.54 10.65 3.73
C ARG A 40 10.11 10.32 4.16
N THR A 41 9.10 10.91 3.53
CA THR A 41 7.69 10.64 3.84
C THR A 41 7.31 9.20 3.51
N GLN A 42 7.80 8.67 2.38
CA GLN A 42 7.63 7.26 2.05
C GLN A 42 8.27 6.35 3.10
N THR A 43 9.46 6.73 3.59
CA THR A 43 10.20 5.93 4.58
C THR A 43 9.59 6.00 5.98
N SER A 44 9.05 7.14 6.40
CA SER A 44 8.38 7.28 7.70
C SER A 44 7.09 6.47 7.76
N ASP A 45 6.31 6.45 6.68
CA ASP A 45 5.12 5.61 6.59
C ASP A 45 5.49 4.13 6.72
N LEU A 46 6.60 3.72 6.08
CA LEU A 46 7.12 2.35 6.18
C LEU A 46 7.60 2.01 7.58
N GLN A 47 8.27 2.93 8.28
CA GLN A 47 8.72 2.71 9.66
C GLN A 47 7.55 2.57 10.65
N GLN A 48 6.47 3.32 10.43
CA GLN A 48 5.26 3.18 11.23
C GLN A 48 4.61 1.81 10.99
N LEU A 49 4.57 1.37 9.73
CA LEU A 49 4.10 0.04 9.35
C LEU A 49 4.99 -1.09 9.91
N GLU A 50 6.31 -0.92 9.97
CA GLU A 50 7.24 -1.86 10.62
C GLU A 50 7.02 -1.93 12.14
N SER A 51 6.64 -0.82 12.79
CA SER A 51 6.40 -0.79 14.25
C SER A 51 5.20 -1.64 14.68
N ASP A 52 4.27 -1.89 13.76
CA ASP A 52 3.04 -2.62 14.03
C ASP A 52 3.23 -4.14 13.82
N TYR A 53 4.28 -4.59 13.13
CA TYR A 53 4.48 -6.02 12.82
C TYR A 53 5.90 -6.49 13.11
N ASP A 54 6.06 -7.47 14.00
CA ASP A 54 7.37 -8.04 14.34
C ASP A 54 8.06 -8.76 13.16
N LEU A 55 7.26 -9.35 12.26
CA LEU A 55 7.76 -10.14 11.14
C LEU A 55 6.79 -10.13 9.97
N ILE A 56 7.31 -9.81 8.79
CA ILE A 56 6.57 -9.92 7.52
C ILE A 56 7.24 -11.01 6.68
N VAL A 57 6.43 -11.97 6.25
CA VAL A 57 6.86 -13.11 5.44
C VAL A 57 6.18 -13.05 4.09
N GLY A 58 6.96 -13.09 3.02
CA GLY A 58 6.43 -13.17 1.68
C GLY A 58 7.42 -13.76 0.69
N PRO A 59 7.09 -13.70 -0.60
CA PRO A 59 7.92 -14.24 -1.66
C PRO A 59 9.23 -13.45 -1.79
N LYS A 60 10.23 -14.04 -2.45
CA LYS A 60 11.57 -13.46 -2.55
C LYS A 60 11.51 -12.11 -3.28
N SER A 61 11.73 -11.02 -2.54
CA SER A 61 11.83 -9.65 -3.04
C SER A 61 12.79 -8.82 -2.17
N SER A 62 12.98 -7.55 -2.53
CA SER A 62 13.63 -6.61 -1.61
C SER A 62 12.71 -6.31 -0.41
N GLY A 63 13.30 -5.91 0.72
CA GLY A 63 12.56 -5.55 1.93
C GLY A 63 11.49 -4.48 1.69
N PRO A 64 11.82 -3.33 1.05
CA PRO A 64 10.85 -2.30 0.73
C PRO A 64 9.71 -2.77 -0.19
N GLU A 65 10.01 -3.58 -1.21
CA GLU A 65 8.97 -4.15 -2.08
C GLU A 65 8.04 -5.09 -1.31
N LEU A 66 8.56 -5.86 -0.35
CA LEU A 66 7.74 -6.73 0.47
C LEU A 66 6.82 -5.94 1.41
N LEU A 67 7.32 -4.84 1.98
CA LEU A 67 6.53 -3.94 2.83
C LEU A 67 5.43 -3.23 2.03
N LEU A 68 5.78 -2.64 0.89
CA LEU A 68 4.82 -1.94 0.02
C LEU A 68 3.80 -2.90 -0.58
N GLY A 69 4.25 -4.04 -1.10
CA GLY A 69 3.36 -5.04 -1.70
C GLY A 69 2.46 -5.74 -0.68
N GLY A 70 2.97 -6.00 0.53
CA GLY A 70 2.23 -6.69 1.59
C GLY A 70 1.25 -5.80 2.36
N LEU A 71 1.61 -4.53 2.61
CA LEU A 71 0.84 -3.63 3.47
C LEU A 71 0.09 -2.54 2.70
N LYS A 72 0.75 -1.90 1.72
CA LYS A 72 0.10 -0.89 0.86
C LYS A 72 -0.63 -1.50 -0.34
N LEU A 73 -0.45 -2.80 -0.57
CA LEU A 73 -1.01 -3.51 -1.72
C LEU A 73 -0.61 -2.81 -3.04
N GLU A 74 0.62 -2.26 -3.10
CA GLU A 74 1.17 -1.58 -4.28
C GLU A 74 1.96 -2.55 -5.17
N GLU A 75 2.05 -2.27 -6.47
CA GLU A 75 2.88 -3.02 -7.42
C GLU A 75 4.33 -2.48 -7.45
N PRO A 76 5.36 -3.31 -7.71
CA PRO A 76 5.29 -4.72 -8.07
C PRO A 76 5.11 -5.64 -6.85
N ARG A 77 4.10 -6.50 -6.92
CA ARG A 77 3.87 -7.52 -5.89
C ARG A 77 4.70 -8.76 -6.23
N SER A 78 5.63 -9.11 -5.35
CA SER A 78 6.38 -10.36 -5.49
C SER A 78 5.43 -11.55 -5.34
N GLY A 79 5.72 -12.66 -6.02
CA GLY A 79 4.79 -13.76 -6.38
C GLY A 79 3.92 -14.42 -5.29
N LEU A 80 3.77 -15.74 -5.31
CA LEU A 80 2.92 -16.44 -4.33
C LEU A 80 3.76 -17.26 -3.38
N ILE A 81 3.39 -17.28 -2.10
CA ILE A 81 3.91 -18.22 -1.11
C ILE A 81 3.01 -19.45 -1.02
N PRO A 82 3.56 -20.67 -0.88
CA PRO A 82 2.75 -21.85 -0.69
C PRO A 82 1.95 -21.78 0.62
N PHE A 83 0.67 -22.15 0.58
CA PHE A 83 -0.17 -22.21 1.79
C PHE A 83 0.37 -23.19 2.85
N ALA A 84 1.18 -24.17 2.44
CA ALA A 84 1.91 -25.05 3.36
C ALA A 84 2.84 -24.28 4.32
N LEU A 85 3.40 -23.15 3.90
CA LEU A 85 4.22 -22.29 4.75
C LEU A 85 3.38 -21.64 5.86
N VAL A 86 2.17 -21.17 5.51
CA VAL A 86 1.20 -20.64 6.50
C VAL A 86 0.89 -21.73 7.53
N ARG A 87 0.52 -22.94 7.08
CA ARG A 87 0.25 -24.07 7.98
C ARG A 87 1.44 -24.52 8.83
N TYR A 88 2.67 -24.28 8.36
CA TYR A 88 3.88 -24.56 9.11
C TYR A 88 4.09 -23.52 10.22
N LEU A 89 3.89 -22.23 9.90
CA LEU A 89 3.94 -21.15 10.87
C LEU A 89 2.81 -21.26 11.90
N ASP A 90 1.63 -21.74 11.51
CA ASP A 90 0.50 -21.99 12.42
C ASP A 90 0.82 -22.96 13.56
N ARG A 91 1.80 -23.87 13.35
CA ARG A 91 2.21 -24.87 14.34
C ARG A 91 3.26 -24.36 15.33
N ARG A 92 3.78 -23.15 15.14
CA ARG A 92 4.80 -22.53 15.98
C ARG A 92 4.13 -21.88 17.19
N THR A 93 4.46 -22.34 18.39
CA THR A 93 3.95 -21.75 19.65
C THR A 93 4.60 -20.41 19.97
N GLU A 94 5.69 -20.06 19.28
CA GLU A 94 6.41 -18.78 19.49
C GLU A 94 5.69 -17.58 18.87
N LEU A 95 4.69 -17.82 18.00
CA LEU A 95 3.95 -16.78 17.29
C LEU A 95 2.61 -16.52 17.99
N ASN A 96 2.47 -15.36 18.64
CA ASN A 96 1.26 -14.98 19.35
C ASN A 96 0.09 -14.67 18.41
N HIS A 97 0.37 -13.95 17.32
CA HIS A 97 -0.62 -13.48 16.36
C HIS A 97 -0.10 -13.63 14.93
N ARG A 98 -1.01 -13.91 14.00
CA ARG A 98 -0.69 -14.07 12.58
C ARG A 98 -1.86 -13.63 11.72
N LEU A 99 -1.55 -12.94 10.64
CA LEU A 99 -2.54 -12.46 9.69
C LEU A 99 -2.09 -12.87 8.28
N PRO A 100 -2.52 -14.04 7.79
CA PRO A 100 -2.28 -14.40 6.41
C PRO A 100 -3.08 -13.45 5.52
N ILE A 101 -2.39 -12.82 4.58
CA ILE A 101 -3.00 -11.94 3.57
C ILE A 101 -2.75 -12.57 2.21
N TYR A 102 -3.81 -12.67 1.44
CA TYR A 102 -3.80 -13.16 0.07
C TYR A 102 -4.40 -12.10 -0.85
N ILE A 103 -3.84 -11.91 -2.03
CA ILE A 103 -4.39 -11.00 -3.03
C ILE A 103 -5.03 -11.86 -4.12
N ALA A 104 -6.35 -11.83 -4.19
CA ALA A 104 -7.11 -12.67 -5.11
C ALA A 104 -7.22 -12.04 -6.51
N GLY A 105 -7.30 -10.72 -6.56
CA GLY A 105 -7.62 -10.02 -7.79
C GLY A 105 -7.90 -8.55 -7.57
N GLU A 106 -8.62 -7.97 -8.51
CA GLU A 106 -9.04 -6.58 -8.48
C GLU A 106 -10.51 -6.46 -8.89
N THR A 107 -11.18 -5.44 -8.37
CA THR A 107 -12.56 -5.11 -8.72
C THR A 107 -12.60 -3.63 -9.04
N LYS A 108 -12.88 -3.29 -10.30
CA LYS A 108 -12.99 -1.89 -10.77
C LYS A 108 -11.83 -0.98 -10.30
N GLY A 109 -10.62 -1.53 -10.27
CA GLY A 109 -9.39 -0.83 -9.87
C GLY A 109 -9.03 -0.89 -8.39
N ASP A 110 -9.84 -1.51 -7.52
CA ASP A 110 -9.47 -1.77 -6.13
C ASP A 110 -8.96 -3.20 -5.94
N PRO A 111 -7.90 -3.42 -5.14
CA PRO A 111 -7.41 -4.75 -4.84
C PRO A 111 -8.39 -5.53 -3.95
N VAL A 112 -8.62 -6.78 -4.31
CA VAL A 112 -9.40 -7.73 -3.52
C VAL A 112 -8.45 -8.62 -2.75
N ILE A 113 -8.59 -8.61 -1.43
CA ILE A 113 -7.76 -9.38 -0.51
C ILE A 113 -8.58 -10.44 0.23
N GLY A 114 -8.00 -11.63 0.34
CA GLY A 114 -8.43 -12.67 1.26
C GLY A 114 -7.64 -12.53 2.56
N VAL A 115 -8.34 -12.45 3.68
CA VAL A 115 -7.75 -12.39 5.01
C VAL A 115 -8.47 -13.36 5.94
N ASP A 116 -7.79 -13.80 6.98
CA ASP A 116 -8.43 -14.62 8.01
C ASP A 116 -9.42 -13.80 8.86
N SER A 117 -10.38 -14.48 9.49
CA SER A 117 -11.30 -13.92 10.49
C SER A 117 -10.60 -13.07 11.57
N PHE A 118 -9.35 -13.42 11.92
CA PHE A 118 -8.52 -12.66 12.85
C PHE A 118 -8.34 -11.18 12.46
N TYR A 119 -8.47 -10.84 11.17
CA TYR A 119 -8.40 -9.46 10.68
C TYR A 119 -9.39 -8.51 11.39
N TRP A 120 -10.56 -9.03 11.77
CA TRP A 120 -11.64 -8.28 12.42
C TRP A 120 -11.51 -8.24 13.95
N SER A 121 -10.74 -9.16 14.52
CA SER A 121 -10.59 -9.33 15.97
C SER A 121 -9.17 -9.00 16.45
N ARG A 122 -8.52 -8.01 15.84
CA ARG A 122 -7.12 -7.67 16.19
C ARG A 122 -7.02 -7.19 17.64
N PRO A 123 -5.91 -7.52 18.34
CA PRO A 123 -5.67 -7.07 19.72
C PRO A 123 -5.61 -5.55 19.86
N GLU A 124 -5.77 -5.06 21.09
CA GLU A 124 -5.60 -3.64 21.43
C GLU A 124 -4.22 -3.12 20.98
N GLY A 125 -4.21 -2.01 20.25
CA GLY A 125 -3.00 -1.42 19.64
C GLY A 125 -3.09 -1.27 18.13
N PHE A 126 -3.93 -2.05 17.46
CA PHE A 126 -4.25 -1.89 16.04
C PHE A 126 -5.64 -1.28 15.86
N GLU A 127 -5.82 -0.41 14.86
CA GLU A 127 -7.17 0.03 14.48
C GLU A 127 -7.95 -1.14 13.87
N SER A 128 -8.80 -1.77 14.69
CA SER A 128 -9.72 -2.80 14.21
C SER A 128 -10.80 -2.17 13.32
N PRO A 129 -11.01 -2.71 12.11
CA PRO A 129 -11.98 -2.15 11.19
C PRO A 129 -13.40 -2.36 11.72
N LYS A 130 -14.21 -1.30 11.62
CA LYS A 130 -15.59 -1.29 12.11
C LYS A 130 -16.56 -1.55 10.96
N ILE A 131 -17.46 -2.49 11.15
CA ILE A 131 -18.56 -2.73 10.21
C ILE A 131 -19.59 -1.60 10.36
N THR A 132 -19.80 -0.85 9.29
CA THR A 132 -20.79 0.24 9.26
C THR A 132 -22.18 -0.27 8.86
N ALA A 133 -22.24 -1.26 7.98
CA ALA A 133 -23.47 -1.89 7.52
C ALA A 133 -23.24 -3.36 7.15
N GLY A 134 -24.25 -4.21 7.36
CA GLY A 134 -24.15 -5.65 7.08
C GLY A 134 -23.44 -6.43 8.17
N ARG A 135 -22.68 -7.45 7.76
CA ARG A 135 -21.93 -8.37 8.63
C ARG A 135 -20.61 -8.77 7.98
N VAL A 136 -19.71 -9.36 8.77
CA VAL A 136 -18.54 -10.06 8.24
C VAL A 136 -19.01 -11.28 7.44
N TRP A 137 -18.25 -11.68 6.42
CA TRP A 137 -18.57 -12.85 5.58
C TRP A 137 -18.70 -14.14 6.42
N GLU A 138 -19.67 -14.96 6.08
CA GLU A 138 -19.90 -16.31 6.63
C GLU A 138 -19.61 -17.42 5.60
N SER A 139 -19.66 -17.07 4.31
CA SER A 139 -19.42 -17.99 3.18
C SER A 139 -18.29 -17.49 2.28
N THR A 140 -17.73 -18.37 1.46
CA THR A 140 -16.66 -18.06 0.49
C THR A 140 -17.12 -17.17 -0.67
N ASP A 141 -18.43 -17.03 -0.88
CA ASP A 141 -19.02 -16.18 -1.93
C ASP A 141 -19.37 -14.77 -1.43
N GLU A 142 -19.16 -14.51 -0.14
CA GLU A 142 -19.40 -13.21 0.47
C GLU A 142 -18.08 -12.45 0.58
N MET A 143 -18.14 -11.12 0.44
CA MET A 143 -16.99 -10.25 0.66
C MET A 143 -17.42 -8.98 1.40
N VAL A 144 -16.46 -8.38 2.12
CA VAL A 144 -16.67 -7.08 2.76
C VAL A 144 -15.98 -6.01 1.93
N VAL A 145 -16.72 -4.96 1.61
CA VAL A 145 -16.23 -3.84 0.80
C VAL A 145 -15.95 -2.64 1.69
N GLY A 146 -14.81 -1.99 1.46
CA GLY A 146 -14.45 -0.75 2.17
C GLY A 146 -15.43 0.38 1.85
N LEU A 147 -15.69 1.25 2.82
CA LEU A 147 -16.67 2.35 2.71
C LEU A 147 -16.43 3.22 1.47
N HIS A 148 -15.18 3.63 1.23
CA HIS A 148 -14.82 4.46 0.09
C HIS A 148 -15.12 3.79 -1.27
N THR A 149 -14.83 2.48 -1.38
CA THR A 149 -15.15 1.70 -2.57
C THR A 149 -16.66 1.54 -2.72
N ALA A 150 -17.38 1.27 -1.63
CA ALA A 150 -18.83 1.11 -1.64
C ALA A 150 -19.53 2.40 -2.10
N ASP A 151 -19.13 3.56 -1.56
CA ASP A 151 -19.67 4.87 -1.92
C ASP A 151 -19.36 5.23 -3.38
N ARG A 152 -18.12 4.99 -3.82
CA ARG A 152 -17.70 5.29 -5.20
C ARG A 152 -18.42 4.41 -6.23
N LEU A 153 -18.65 3.15 -5.91
CA LEU A 153 -19.34 2.21 -6.80
C LEU A 153 -20.86 2.23 -6.63
N GLY A 154 -21.38 2.89 -5.58
CA GLY A 154 -22.80 2.97 -5.27
C GLY A 154 -23.43 1.64 -4.86
N ILE A 155 -22.63 0.70 -4.32
CA ILE A 155 -23.07 -0.66 -3.98
C ILE A 155 -23.54 -0.76 -2.53
N LYS A 156 -24.47 -1.69 -2.28
CA LYS A 156 -25.05 -1.95 -0.95
C LYS A 156 -24.87 -3.41 -0.55
N PRO A 157 -24.98 -3.73 0.76
CA PRO A 157 -24.99 -5.12 1.20
C PRO A 157 -26.07 -5.93 0.47
N GLY A 158 -25.67 -7.04 -0.17
CA GLY A 158 -26.54 -7.90 -0.98
C GLY A 158 -26.34 -7.76 -2.49
N ASP A 159 -25.63 -6.73 -2.95
CA ASP A 159 -25.30 -6.58 -4.37
C ASP A 159 -24.17 -7.53 -4.80
N SER A 160 -24.23 -7.98 -6.06
CA SER A 160 -23.16 -8.78 -6.66
C SER A 160 -22.10 -7.88 -7.30
N VAL A 161 -20.85 -8.33 -7.26
CA VAL A 161 -19.71 -7.59 -7.78
C VAL A 161 -18.84 -8.51 -8.62
N GLU A 162 -18.30 -7.98 -9.71
CA GLU A 162 -17.39 -8.71 -10.59
C GLU A 162 -15.96 -8.65 -10.06
N LEU A 163 -15.30 -9.81 -10.09
CA LEU A 163 -13.94 -10.02 -9.59
C LEU A 163 -13.04 -10.42 -10.75
N GLU A 164 -12.03 -9.59 -11.03
CA GLU A 164 -10.97 -9.92 -11.98
C GLU A 164 -9.85 -10.67 -11.23
N ILE A 165 -9.77 -11.97 -11.43
CA ILE A 165 -8.82 -12.84 -10.73
C ILE A 165 -7.45 -12.75 -11.40
N LYS A 166 -6.39 -12.54 -10.59
CA LYS A 166 -5.02 -12.48 -11.12
C LYS A 166 -4.53 -13.86 -11.62
N PRO A 167 -3.68 -13.91 -12.66
CA PRO A 167 -3.13 -15.17 -13.17
C PRO A 167 -2.35 -15.93 -12.09
N GLY A 168 -2.55 -17.26 -12.00
CA GLY A 168 -1.85 -18.11 -11.02
C GLY A 168 -2.57 -18.26 -9.68
N VAL A 169 -3.66 -17.52 -9.46
CA VAL A 169 -4.64 -17.80 -8.41
C VAL A 169 -5.53 -18.96 -8.86
N SER A 170 -5.52 -20.07 -8.13
CA SER A 170 -6.43 -21.17 -8.44
C SER A 170 -7.86 -20.69 -8.23
N LYS A 171 -8.71 -20.76 -9.26
CA LYS A 171 -10.16 -20.61 -9.09
C LYS A 171 -10.60 -21.61 -8.02
N PRO A 172 -11.35 -21.21 -6.98
CA PRO A 172 -11.92 -22.16 -6.05
C PRO A 172 -12.78 -23.14 -6.87
N THR A 173 -12.39 -24.41 -6.87
CA THR A 173 -12.86 -25.45 -7.79
C THR A 173 -14.34 -25.82 -7.61
N ASP A 174 -15.08 -25.14 -6.73
CA ASP A 174 -16.45 -25.49 -6.34
C ASP A 174 -17.46 -24.33 -6.42
N LEU A 175 -17.06 -23.18 -6.97
CA LEU A 175 -17.93 -22.01 -7.05
C LEU A 175 -18.31 -21.74 -8.51
N SER A 176 -19.57 -22.00 -8.83
CA SER A 176 -20.20 -21.68 -10.10
C SER A 176 -20.38 -20.16 -10.23
N TRP A 177 -19.30 -19.44 -10.54
CA TRP A 177 -19.37 -18.04 -10.94
C TRP A 177 -20.01 -17.97 -12.32
N GLN A 178 -21.31 -17.66 -12.36
CA GLN A 178 -22.00 -17.38 -13.61
C GLN A 178 -21.50 -16.03 -14.16
N SER A 179 -20.51 -16.09 -15.05
CA SER A 179 -20.20 -15.01 -15.97
C SER A 179 -21.38 -14.86 -16.93
N THR A 180 -22.22 -13.85 -16.73
CA THR A 180 -23.13 -13.41 -17.78
C THR A 180 -22.52 -12.17 -18.42
N PHE A 181 -22.25 -12.29 -19.71
CA PHE A 181 -21.68 -11.28 -20.61
C PHE A 181 -22.54 -10.01 -20.70
#